data_AF-A0A814ZYF3-F1
#
_entry.id   AF-A0A814ZYF3-F1
#
_cell.length_a   1.000
_cell.length_b   1.000
_cell.length_c   1.000
_cell.angle_alpha   90.00
_cell.angle_beta   90.00
_cell.angle_gamma   90.00
#
_symmetry.space_group_name_H-M   'P 1'
#
loop_
_entity.id
_entity.type
_entity.pdbx_description
1 polymer ?
#
loop_
_entity_poly.entity_id
_entity_poly.type
_entity_poly.pdbx_seq_one_letter_code
_entity_poly.pdbx_strand_id
1 'polypeptide(L)'
;MSESIVKELFSSVIGIGILSTIIYFIYDAYCRSIKPSNYMLAAELLGLKGCKRINRHSKNQQEALLKQFQLAGYFKLTNVWHDLNCIGGIDNLEKAFEELSIVIKKSNADGNDPNKFNSKYMRKNLFKSDTLDLQDSMDLILYMAQHAFTRQVGQERYELVSYDWINTYAENYRREARVLRLIDREYPTLDQYDGSWIAGASRIGLAQRIIDFNYYIVSRNIKINGETLVLAGHRELWANIDGISPTVSEKLLEASQKNLDIDTIDFSSSTDDNSVRINEGKIYMKRLAQFYNIKLNSLEPFIEYKTKDECPSGRFPDRVYANYDKNETSKLTETLLSHDLLKTYLNYSDNKICIIDTLSEELVRPNTASTARDAAERLVTRIIAGDYYEKKRFVILLTSNNPYIERQTLVTQQEVNNVLETHGLHEKGYTIQIEGVGSSCKQNLTIVHSELGALMTERWKIATENNEKFHNKKPKRDIKNLLFQTRNNNSTVAPQPSVKTFKRDLLKDWLDLYLM
;
A
#
# COMPACT_ATOMS: atom_id res chain seq x y z
N MET A 1 -13.94 57.50 51.99
CA MET A 1 -14.28 56.67 50.82
C MET A 1 -15.41 55.75 51.26
N SER A 2 -16.63 55.93 50.73
CA SER A 2 -17.78 55.14 51.19
C SER A 2 -17.62 53.67 50.81
N GLU A 3 -18.07 52.76 51.68
CA GLU A 3 -18.10 51.32 51.42
C GLU A 3 -18.83 50.95 50.11
N SER A 4 -19.74 51.81 49.63
CA SER A 4 -20.45 51.59 48.36
C SER A 4 -19.53 51.68 47.14
N ILE A 5 -18.56 52.61 47.15
CA ILE A 5 -17.62 52.79 46.03
C ILE A 5 -16.63 51.62 45.97
N VAL A 6 -16.22 51.09 47.12
CA VAL A 6 -15.35 49.90 47.20
C VAL A 6 -16.09 48.66 46.70
N LYS A 7 -17.38 48.49 47.02
CA LYS A 7 -18.22 47.40 46.50
C LYS A 7 -18.44 47.48 44.98
N GLU A 8 -18.67 48.66 44.43
CA GLU A 8 -18.80 48.87 42.97
C GLU A 8 -17.48 48.66 42.21
N LEU A 9 -16.35 49.08 42.79
CA LEU A 9 -15.03 48.79 42.22
C LEU A 9 -14.67 47.30 42.30
N PHE A 10 -15.02 46.62 43.40
CA PHE A 10 -14.83 45.18 43.50
C PHE A 10 -15.74 44.40 42.52
N SER A 11 -17.00 44.79 42.36
CA SER A 11 -17.92 44.11 41.42
C SER A 11 -17.51 44.30 39.96
N SER A 12 -17.00 45.47 39.60
CA SER A 12 -16.51 45.76 38.25
C SER A 12 -15.15 45.09 37.95
N VAL A 13 -14.23 45.02 38.92
CA VAL A 13 -12.96 44.27 38.77
C VAL A 13 -13.22 42.75 38.69
N ILE A 14 -14.13 42.22 39.50
CA ILE A 14 -14.58 40.81 39.43
C ILE A 14 -15.27 40.55 38.08
N GLY A 15 -16.14 41.46 37.63
CA GLY A 15 -16.83 41.35 36.33
C GLY A 15 -15.89 41.36 35.13
N ILE A 16 -14.86 42.21 35.14
CA ILE A 16 -13.82 42.26 34.09
C ILE A 16 -12.96 40.99 34.12
N GLY A 17 -12.59 40.49 35.31
CA GLY A 17 -11.83 39.24 35.46
C GLY A 17 -12.59 37.99 35.00
N ILE A 18 -13.91 37.94 35.25
CA ILE A 18 -14.79 36.87 34.77
C ILE A 18 -14.94 36.96 33.25
N LEU A 19 -15.14 38.16 32.70
CA LEU A 19 -15.29 38.36 31.26
C LEU A 19 -14.01 38.01 30.50
N SER A 20 -12.82 38.38 30.99
CA SER A 20 -11.54 38.00 30.39
C SER A 20 -11.31 36.49 30.43
N THR A 21 -11.75 35.82 31.49
CA THR A 21 -11.65 34.36 31.64
C THR A 21 -12.59 33.65 30.67
N ILE A 22 -13.84 34.11 30.53
CA ILE A 22 -14.81 33.59 29.55
C ILE A 22 -14.32 33.82 28.11
N ILE A 23 -13.80 35.02 27.80
CA ILE A 23 -13.23 35.32 26.49
C ILE A 23 -12.03 34.43 26.20
N TYR A 24 -11.14 34.21 27.18
CA TYR A 24 -10.02 33.27 27.04
C TYR A 24 -10.51 31.84 26.79
N PHE A 25 -11.52 31.35 27.52
CA PHE A 25 -12.08 30.02 27.30
C PHE A 25 -12.80 29.89 25.96
N ILE A 26 -13.53 30.91 25.51
CA ILE A 26 -14.18 30.95 24.19
C ILE A 26 -13.11 30.98 23.09
N TYR A 27 -12.06 31.77 23.26
CA TYR A 27 -10.95 31.86 22.31
C TYR A 27 -10.14 30.56 22.27
N ASP A 28 -9.78 29.97 23.42
CA ASP A 28 -9.11 28.68 23.50
C ASP A 28 -9.99 27.55 22.92
N ALA A 29 -11.30 27.53 23.22
CA ALA A 29 -12.25 26.60 22.61
C ALA A 29 -12.36 26.81 21.09
N TYR A 30 -12.35 28.06 20.62
CA TYR A 30 -12.37 28.41 19.20
C TYR A 30 -11.09 27.96 18.50
N CYS A 31 -9.91 28.26 19.06
CA CYS A 31 -8.61 27.81 18.58
C CYS A 31 -8.50 26.28 18.55
N ARG A 32 -8.95 25.60 19.61
CA ARG A 32 -9.05 24.12 19.65
C ARG A 32 -10.05 23.58 18.64
N SER A 33 -11.13 24.30 18.34
CA SER A 33 -12.11 23.87 17.33
C SER A 33 -11.52 23.87 15.91
N ILE A 34 -10.62 24.82 15.61
CA ILE A 34 -10.01 25.02 14.29
C ILE A 34 -8.75 24.17 14.09
N LYS A 35 -8.02 23.82 15.16
CA LYS A 35 -6.82 22.98 15.09
C LYS A 35 -7.15 21.65 14.39
N PRO A 36 -6.35 21.23 13.38
CA PRO A 36 -6.51 19.93 12.75
C PRO A 36 -6.32 18.82 13.80
N SER A 37 -7.06 17.72 13.64
CA SER A 37 -6.87 16.54 14.47
C SER A 37 -5.53 15.85 14.14
N ASN A 38 -4.98 15.07 15.06
CA ASN A 38 -3.76 14.31 14.78
C ASN A 38 -3.98 13.27 13.67
N TYR A 39 -5.22 12.79 13.48
CA TYR A 39 -5.56 11.97 12.31
C TYR A 39 -5.31 12.70 10.98
N MET A 40 -5.77 13.95 10.86
CA MET A 40 -5.61 14.72 9.62
C MET A 40 -4.13 14.95 9.30
N LEU A 41 -3.34 15.28 10.32
CA LEU A 41 -1.90 15.50 10.21
C LEU A 41 -1.17 14.19 9.87
N ALA A 42 -1.46 13.09 10.58
CA ALA A 42 -0.86 11.78 10.34
C ALA A 42 -1.19 11.28 8.93
N ALA A 43 -2.45 11.38 8.50
CA ALA A 43 -2.86 10.98 7.17
C ALA A 43 -2.17 11.82 6.08
N GLU A 44 -2.00 13.13 6.29
CA GLU A 44 -1.25 13.99 5.37
C GLU A 44 0.23 13.62 5.30
N LEU A 45 0.88 13.32 6.43
CA LEU A 45 2.26 12.81 6.47
C LEU A 45 2.40 11.46 5.76
N LEU A 46 1.41 10.58 5.88
CA LEU A 46 1.32 9.34 5.11
C LEU A 46 0.98 9.58 3.63
N GLY A 47 0.91 10.84 3.16
CA GLY A 47 0.67 11.22 1.77
C GLY A 47 -0.78 11.11 1.32
N LEU A 48 -1.74 10.94 2.24
CA LEU A 48 -3.18 10.96 1.95
C LEU A 48 -3.63 12.41 1.89
N LYS A 49 -3.72 12.95 0.69
CA LYS A 49 -3.99 14.38 0.48
C LYS A 49 -5.41 14.71 0.94
N GLY A 50 -5.52 15.68 1.85
CA GLY A 50 -6.78 16.37 2.11
C GLY A 50 -7.18 17.21 0.89
N CYS A 51 -8.48 17.49 0.71
CA CYS A 51 -8.96 18.30 -0.41
C CYS A 51 -8.18 19.63 -0.51
N LYS A 52 -7.27 19.76 -1.48
CA LYS A 52 -6.81 21.08 -1.92
C LYS A 52 -8.00 21.73 -2.64
N ARG A 53 -8.38 22.94 -2.21
CA ARG A 53 -9.50 23.74 -2.74
C ARG A 53 -9.50 23.97 -4.26
N ILE A 54 -8.47 23.52 -5.00
CA ILE A 54 -8.20 23.90 -6.37
C ILE A 54 -8.78 22.91 -7.40
N ASN A 55 -9.16 21.68 -7.03
CA ASN A 55 -9.82 20.77 -7.97
C ASN A 55 -11.10 20.17 -7.38
N ARG A 56 -12.26 20.54 -7.98
CA ARG A 56 -13.59 19.99 -7.65
C ARG A 56 -13.71 18.46 -7.81
N HIS A 57 -12.68 17.80 -8.36
CA HIS A 57 -12.63 16.35 -8.59
C HIS A 57 -11.72 15.56 -7.62
N SER A 58 -10.98 16.20 -6.69
CA SER A 58 -10.21 15.44 -5.69
C SER A 58 -11.11 15.00 -4.53
N LYS A 59 -11.67 13.79 -4.61
CA LYS A 59 -12.35 13.12 -3.49
C LYS A 59 -11.37 12.96 -2.31
N ASN A 60 -11.83 13.20 -1.07
CA ASN A 60 -10.97 13.22 0.12
C ASN A 60 -10.43 11.82 0.48
N GLN A 61 -9.13 11.58 0.26
CA GLN A 61 -8.48 10.29 0.53
C GLN A 61 -8.53 9.89 2.01
N GLN A 62 -8.47 10.87 2.93
CA GLN A 62 -8.55 10.61 4.36
C GLN A 62 -9.93 10.06 4.74
N GLU A 63 -11.01 10.65 4.22
CA GLU A 63 -12.37 10.15 4.47
C GLU A 63 -12.60 8.76 3.84
N ALA A 64 -12.00 8.49 2.67
CA ALA A 64 -12.05 7.18 2.03
C ALA A 64 -11.37 6.10 2.88
N LEU A 65 -10.18 6.38 3.44
CA LEU A 65 -9.48 5.43 4.33
C LEU A 65 -10.33 5.09 5.56
N LEU A 66 -10.92 6.09 6.22
CA LEU A 66 -11.80 5.85 7.36
C LEU A 66 -12.99 4.95 7.00
N LYS A 67 -13.59 5.15 5.82
CA LYS A 67 -14.70 4.29 5.37
C LYS A 67 -14.24 2.86 5.11
N GLN A 68 -13.04 2.64 4.56
CA GLN A 68 -12.51 1.27 4.42
C GLN A 68 -12.35 0.60 5.78
N PHE A 69 -11.82 1.32 6.78
CA PHE A 69 -11.71 0.79 8.14
C PHE A 69 -13.07 0.51 8.79
N GLN A 70 -14.09 1.35 8.53
CA GLN A 70 -15.45 1.11 9.00
C GLN A 70 -16.07 -0.15 8.35
N LEU A 71 -15.94 -0.31 7.03
CA LEU A 71 -16.46 -1.46 6.29
C LEU A 71 -15.81 -2.78 6.74
N ALA A 72 -14.52 -2.75 7.02
CA ALA A 72 -13.77 -3.89 7.56
C ALA A 72 -14.04 -4.15 9.06
N GLY A 73 -14.81 -3.28 9.73
CA GLY A 73 -15.19 -3.44 11.13
C GLY A 73 -14.11 -3.02 12.15
N TYR A 74 -13.07 -2.30 11.73
CA TYR A 74 -11.98 -1.90 12.63
C TYR A 74 -12.40 -0.88 13.69
N PHE A 75 -13.51 -0.17 13.46
CA PHE A 75 -14.08 0.75 14.45
C PHE A 75 -15.10 0.13 15.40
N LYS A 76 -15.29 -1.19 15.39
CA LYS A 76 -15.99 -1.86 16.49
C LYS A 76 -15.21 -1.63 17.78
N LEU A 77 -15.89 -1.21 18.85
CA LEU A 77 -15.23 -0.83 20.11
C LEU A 77 -14.36 -1.95 20.70
N THR A 78 -14.77 -3.21 20.53
CA THR A 78 -13.97 -4.37 20.91
C THR A 78 -12.64 -4.45 20.16
N ASN A 79 -12.65 -4.14 18.85
CA ASN A 79 -11.46 -4.15 18.01
C ASN A 79 -10.55 -2.96 18.34
N VAL A 80 -11.12 -1.77 18.54
CA VAL A 80 -10.34 -0.59 18.94
C VAL A 80 -9.66 -0.79 20.29
N TRP A 81 -10.37 -1.37 21.27
CA TRP A 81 -9.77 -1.71 22.56
C TRP A 81 -8.61 -2.71 22.40
N HIS A 82 -8.83 -3.76 21.62
CA HIS A 82 -7.81 -4.76 21.31
C HIS A 82 -6.58 -4.12 20.66
N ASP A 83 -6.77 -3.30 19.62
CA ASP A 83 -5.68 -2.68 18.88
C ASP A 83 -4.86 -1.72 19.74
N LEU A 84 -5.50 -0.92 20.60
CA LEU A 84 -4.81 -0.04 21.53
C LEU A 84 -3.99 -0.83 22.58
N ASN A 85 -4.49 -1.99 23.05
CA ASN A 85 -3.74 -2.84 23.96
C ASN A 85 -2.52 -3.45 23.26
N CYS A 86 -2.72 -3.98 22.06
CA CYS A 86 -1.70 -4.74 21.35
C CYS A 86 -0.60 -3.86 20.73
N ILE A 87 -0.91 -2.64 20.30
CA ILE A 87 0.10 -1.71 19.78
C ILE A 87 1.09 -1.27 20.87
N GLY A 88 0.66 -1.24 22.13
CA GLY A 88 1.48 -0.95 23.30
C GLY A 88 2.03 0.50 23.36
N GLY A 89 2.62 0.84 24.50
CA GLY A 89 3.29 2.14 24.70
C GLY A 89 2.34 3.35 24.71
N ILE A 90 1.10 3.17 25.14
CA ILE A 90 0.12 4.25 25.34
C ILE A 90 -0.01 4.50 26.85
N ASP A 91 0.40 5.67 27.33
CA ASP A 91 0.50 5.99 28.77
C ASP A 91 -0.84 5.95 29.51
N ASN A 92 -1.94 6.35 28.85
CA ASN A 92 -3.28 6.34 29.43
C ASN A 92 -4.29 5.66 28.50
N LEU A 93 -4.17 4.33 28.45
CA LEU A 93 -4.93 3.46 27.57
C LEU A 93 -6.46 3.58 27.71
N GLU A 94 -6.97 3.58 28.95
CA GLU A 94 -8.42 3.69 29.21
C GLU A 94 -8.96 5.04 28.75
N LYS A 95 -8.25 6.14 29.03
CA LYS A 95 -8.63 7.47 28.58
C LYS A 95 -8.59 7.58 27.05
N ALA A 96 -7.54 7.03 26.42
CA ALA A 96 -7.44 6.99 24.96
C ALA A 96 -8.64 6.25 24.35
N PHE A 97 -9.01 5.10 24.93
CA PHE A 97 -10.15 4.33 24.48
C PHE A 97 -11.49 5.07 24.69
N GLU A 98 -11.70 5.71 25.84
CA GLU A 98 -12.91 6.49 26.13
C GLU A 98 -13.09 7.63 25.10
N GLU A 99 -12.02 8.39 24.85
CA GLU A 99 -12.01 9.50 23.90
C GLU A 99 -12.29 9.04 22.47
N LEU A 100 -11.67 7.93 22.02
CA LEU A 100 -11.96 7.34 20.71
C LEU A 100 -13.38 6.84 20.61
N SER A 101 -13.88 6.17 21.65
CA SER A 101 -15.25 5.63 21.69
C SER A 101 -16.30 6.73 21.53
N ILE A 102 -16.08 7.91 22.11
CA ILE A 102 -16.98 9.07 21.93
C ILE A 102 -17.04 9.50 20.46
N VAL A 103 -15.90 9.59 19.79
CA VAL A 103 -15.82 10.00 18.38
C VAL A 103 -16.44 8.94 17.46
N ILE A 104 -16.16 7.67 17.72
CA ILE A 104 -16.69 6.51 16.98
C ILE A 104 -18.22 6.49 17.07
N LYS A 105 -18.79 6.54 18.28
CA LYS A 105 -20.24 6.56 18.48
C LYS A 105 -20.90 7.78 17.83
N LYS A 106 -20.35 8.99 18.01
CA LYS A 106 -20.91 10.22 17.41
C LYS A 106 -20.86 10.22 15.88
N SER A 107 -19.92 9.49 15.29
CA SER A 107 -19.84 9.32 13.83
C SER A 107 -20.64 8.14 13.31
N ASN A 108 -21.20 7.28 14.17
CA ASN A 108 -21.78 5.97 13.81
C ASN A 108 -20.78 5.03 13.11
N ALA A 109 -19.48 5.13 13.42
CA ALA A 109 -18.44 4.29 12.81
C ALA A 109 -18.48 2.83 13.30
N ASP A 110 -19.04 2.57 14.47
CA ASP A 110 -19.26 1.23 15.04
C ASP A 110 -20.58 0.59 14.56
N GLY A 111 -21.39 1.32 13.79
CA GLY A 111 -22.65 0.85 13.23
C GLY A 111 -22.47 -0.16 12.10
N ASN A 112 -23.49 -0.98 11.85
CA ASN A 112 -23.51 -1.91 10.73
C ASN A 112 -23.91 -1.24 9.40
N ASP A 113 -24.56 -0.07 9.44
CA ASP A 113 -25.01 0.64 8.24
C ASP A 113 -23.96 1.68 7.80
N PRO A 114 -23.20 1.43 6.71
CA PRO A 114 -22.17 2.36 6.25
C PRO A 114 -22.71 3.71 5.77
N ASN A 115 -24.02 3.81 5.46
CA ASN A 115 -24.62 5.07 5.01
C ASN A 115 -24.84 6.05 6.18
N LYS A 116 -24.84 5.57 7.43
CA LYS A 116 -24.94 6.39 8.63
C LYS A 116 -23.59 6.91 9.12
N PHE A 117 -22.49 6.40 8.57
CA PHE A 117 -21.15 6.76 9.00
C PHE A 117 -20.75 8.17 8.53
N ASN A 118 -20.59 9.09 9.50
CA ASN A 118 -20.13 10.46 9.27
C ASN A 118 -18.59 10.53 9.26
N SER A 119 -17.98 10.06 8.18
CA SER A 119 -16.52 10.11 7.95
C SER A 119 -15.92 11.51 8.07
N LYS A 120 -16.65 12.57 7.69
CA LYS A 120 -16.21 13.96 7.84
C LYS A 120 -16.10 14.39 9.31
N TYR A 121 -17.07 14.00 10.13
CA TYR A 121 -16.99 14.23 11.58
C TYR A 121 -15.83 13.45 12.18
N MET A 122 -15.68 12.17 11.82
CA MET A 122 -14.59 11.34 12.34
C MET A 122 -13.23 11.92 11.97
N ARG A 123 -13.00 12.28 10.70
CA ARG A 123 -11.75 12.92 10.25
C ARG A 123 -11.37 14.13 11.09
N LYS A 124 -12.32 15.02 11.40
CA LYS A 124 -12.07 16.26 12.14
C LYS A 124 -11.84 16.07 13.64
N ASN A 125 -12.21 14.92 14.21
CA ASN A 125 -12.25 14.72 15.66
C ASN A 125 -11.43 13.51 16.14
N LEU A 126 -11.06 12.59 15.25
CA LEU A 126 -10.24 11.41 15.58
C LEU A 126 -8.83 11.83 15.99
N PHE A 127 -8.37 11.38 17.16
CA PHE A 127 -7.07 11.78 17.75
C PHE A 127 -6.94 13.30 17.96
N LYS A 128 -8.03 13.98 18.35
CA LYS A 128 -8.01 15.43 18.63
C LYS A 128 -7.53 15.77 20.04
N SER A 129 -7.62 14.83 20.97
CA SER A 129 -7.08 14.97 22.33
C SER A 129 -5.56 14.84 22.33
N ASP A 130 -4.93 15.34 23.38
CA ASP A 130 -3.48 15.22 23.57
C ASP A 130 -3.05 13.85 24.13
N THR A 131 -4.00 12.92 24.32
CA THR A 131 -3.73 11.56 24.84
C THR A 131 -3.01 10.68 23.83
N LEU A 132 -3.27 10.88 22.53
CA LEU A 132 -2.60 10.18 21.43
C LEU A 132 -1.92 11.21 20.56
N ASP A 133 -0.59 11.20 20.51
CA ASP A 133 0.13 12.19 19.72
C ASP A 133 0.15 11.82 18.22
N LEU A 134 0.91 12.60 17.45
CA LEU A 134 1.01 12.44 16.01
C LEU A 134 1.63 11.09 15.62
N GLN A 135 2.66 10.62 16.34
CA GLN A 135 3.28 9.34 16.05
C GLN A 135 2.35 8.18 16.43
N ASP A 136 1.67 8.27 17.58
CA ASP A 136 0.65 7.28 17.96
C ASP A 136 -0.46 7.18 16.92
N SER A 137 -0.86 8.31 16.33
CA SER A 137 -1.84 8.37 15.26
C SER A 137 -1.37 7.69 13.97
N MET A 138 -0.11 7.91 13.57
CA MET A 138 0.49 7.23 12.41
C MET A 138 0.61 5.72 12.63
N ASP A 139 1.09 5.32 13.81
CA ASP A 139 1.28 3.92 14.18
C ASP A 139 -0.08 3.19 14.20
N LEU A 140 -1.14 3.80 14.76
CA LEU A 140 -2.49 3.23 14.75
C LEU A 140 -3.08 3.10 13.35
N ILE A 141 -2.87 4.07 12.45
CA ILE A 141 -3.30 3.97 11.05
C ILE A 141 -2.61 2.78 10.37
N LEU A 142 -1.30 2.64 10.54
CA LEU A 142 -0.55 1.51 10.00
C LEU A 142 -1.04 0.19 10.61
N TYR A 143 -1.16 0.13 11.94
CA TYR A 143 -1.57 -1.05 12.69
C TYR A 143 -2.94 -1.55 12.21
N MET A 144 -3.95 -0.67 12.15
CA MET A 144 -5.28 -0.97 11.62
C MET A 144 -5.22 -1.45 10.16
N ALA A 145 -4.45 -0.78 9.30
CA ALA A 145 -4.31 -1.19 7.90
C ALA A 145 -3.67 -2.59 7.75
N GLN A 146 -2.88 -3.03 8.73
CA GLN A 146 -2.27 -4.36 8.79
C GLN A 146 -3.22 -5.44 9.33
N HIS A 147 -4.41 -5.11 9.88
CA HIS A 147 -5.46 -6.11 10.19
C HIS A 147 -6.12 -6.70 8.95
N ALA A 148 -5.89 -6.12 7.77
CA ALA A 148 -6.41 -6.61 6.50
C ALA A 148 -5.89 -8.01 6.11
N PHE A 149 -5.03 -8.60 6.94
CA PHE A 149 -4.25 -9.80 6.67
C PHE A 149 -4.40 -10.83 7.77
N THR A 150 -5.47 -11.63 7.86
CA THR A 150 -5.29 -12.95 8.51
C THR A 150 -4.40 -13.88 7.64
N ARG A 151 -3.33 -13.34 7.04
CA ARG A 151 -2.40 -13.95 6.11
C ARG A 151 -1.34 -14.67 6.91
N GLN A 152 -1.15 -15.96 6.67
CA GLN A 152 -0.06 -16.69 7.30
C GLN A 152 1.29 -16.35 6.66
N VAL A 153 2.38 -16.53 7.41
CA VAL A 153 3.74 -16.35 6.86
C VAL A 153 3.94 -17.29 5.66
N GLY A 154 4.37 -16.73 4.52
CA GLY A 154 4.58 -17.50 3.28
C GLY A 154 3.36 -17.65 2.37
N GLN A 155 2.16 -17.32 2.85
CA GLN A 155 0.93 -17.30 2.03
C GLN A 155 1.03 -16.17 0.99
N GLU A 156 0.71 -16.39 -0.28
CA GLU A 156 0.69 -15.34 -1.31
C GLU A 156 -0.63 -14.57 -1.30
N ARG A 157 -0.68 -13.36 -1.87
CA ARG A 157 -1.89 -12.51 -1.80
C ARG A 157 -3.11 -13.09 -2.50
N TYR A 158 -2.91 -13.91 -3.54
CA TYR A 158 -4.00 -14.59 -4.23
C TYR A 158 -4.58 -15.76 -3.42
N GLU A 159 -3.92 -16.17 -2.33
CA GLU A 159 -4.33 -17.27 -1.45
C GLU A 159 -5.22 -16.77 -0.30
N LEU A 160 -5.54 -15.48 -0.24
CA LEU A 160 -6.36 -14.88 0.82
C LEU A 160 -7.85 -15.21 0.62
N VAL A 161 -8.49 -15.65 1.70
CA VAL A 161 -9.94 -15.94 1.73
C VAL A 161 -10.72 -14.64 1.94
N SER A 162 -11.81 -14.47 1.19
CA SER A 162 -12.70 -13.31 1.33
C SER A 162 -13.51 -13.38 2.63
N TYR A 163 -13.55 -12.29 3.38
CA TYR A 163 -14.43 -12.14 4.55
C TYR A 163 -15.86 -11.80 4.12
N ASP A 164 -16.84 -12.11 4.98
CA ASP A 164 -18.27 -11.85 4.73
C ASP A 164 -18.58 -10.37 4.43
N TRP A 165 -17.85 -9.45 5.06
CA TRP A 165 -18.01 -8.01 4.83
C TRP A 165 -17.64 -7.60 3.41
N ILE A 166 -16.65 -8.27 2.79
CA ILE A 166 -16.21 -7.98 1.41
C ILE A 166 -17.34 -8.27 0.43
N ASN A 167 -18.06 -9.37 0.65
CA ASN A 167 -19.20 -9.75 -0.17
C ASN A 167 -20.38 -8.79 0.07
N THR A 168 -20.64 -8.42 1.32
CA THR A 168 -21.77 -7.56 1.70
C THR A 168 -21.60 -6.12 1.21
N TYR A 169 -20.38 -5.57 1.27
CA TYR A 169 -20.10 -4.15 1.00
C TYR A 169 -19.18 -3.91 -0.19
N ALA A 170 -19.13 -4.85 -1.14
CA ALA A 170 -18.20 -4.84 -2.27
C ALA A 170 -18.19 -3.49 -3.03
N GLU A 171 -19.37 -2.96 -3.38
CA GLU A 171 -19.49 -1.71 -4.14
C GLU A 171 -19.07 -0.47 -3.34
N ASN A 172 -19.44 -0.42 -2.05
CA ASN A 172 -18.97 0.62 -1.15
C ASN A 172 -17.44 0.60 -1.06
N TYR A 173 -16.85 -0.58 -0.88
CA TYR A 173 -15.40 -0.75 -0.80
C TYR A 173 -14.71 -0.35 -2.11
N ARG A 174 -15.22 -0.78 -3.28
CA ARG A 174 -14.71 -0.38 -4.61
C ARG A 174 -14.71 1.13 -4.77
N ARG A 175 -15.81 1.79 -4.39
CA ARG A 175 -15.94 3.25 -4.49
C ARG A 175 -14.85 3.98 -3.71
N GLU A 176 -14.60 3.58 -2.47
CA GLU A 176 -13.57 4.23 -1.66
C GLU A 176 -12.15 3.81 -2.09
N ALA A 177 -11.95 2.59 -2.58
CA ALA A 177 -10.67 2.12 -3.13
C ALA A 177 -10.26 2.90 -4.40
N ARG A 178 -11.23 3.31 -5.25
CA ARG A 178 -10.98 4.25 -6.36
C ARG A 178 -10.45 5.60 -5.88
N VAL A 179 -11.01 6.15 -4.80
CA VAL A 179 -10.52 7.41 -4.20
C VAL A 179 -9.09 7.27 -3.70
N LEU A 180 -8.76 6.09 -3.17
CA LEU A 180 -7.41 5.73 -2.73
C LEU A 180 -6.49 5.31 -3.89
N ARG A 181 -6.92 5.43 -5.15
CA ARG A 181 -6.15 5.10 -6.37
C ARG A 181 -5.70 3.64 -6.48
N LEU A 182 -6.45 2.72 -5.87
CA LEU A 182 -6.15 1.28 -5.88
C LEU A 182 -6.86 0.50 -7.00
N ILE A 183 -7.73 1.16 -7.77
CA ILE A 183 -8.63 0.50 -8.72
C ILE A 183 -8.50 1.07 -10.13
N ASP A 184 -8.65 2.38 -10.30
CA ASP A 184 -8.72 2.97 -11.63
C ASP A 184 -7.33 2.99 -12.30
N ARG A 185 -7.27 3.03 -13.63
CA ARG A 185 -6.02 3.12 -14.39
C ARG A 185 -5.24 4.39 -14.06
N GLU A 186 -3.92 4.29 -14.06
CA GLU A 186 -3.00 5.42 -13.96
C GLU A 186 -2.32 5.64 -15.31
N TYR A 187 -2.53 6.80 -15.92
CA TYR A 187 -2.00 7.14 -17.24
C TYR A 187 -0.67 7.91 -17.13
N PRO A 188 0.24 7.74 -18.10
CA PRO A 188 1.42 8.58 -18.24
C PRO A 188 1.04 10.05 -18.44
N THR A 189 1.80 10.94 -17.83
CA THR A 189 1.62 12.39 -17.91
C THR A 189 2.60 13.08 -18.85
N LEU A 190 3.62 12.35 -19.34
CA LEU A 190 4.61 12.84 -20.29
C LEU A 190 4.53 12.05 -21.60
N ASP A 191 4.87 12.72 -22.70
CA ASP A 191 4.98 12.08 -24.01
C ASP A 191 6.38 11.48 -24.26
N GLN A 192 7.36 11.80 -23.40
CA GLN A 192 8.74 11.33 -23.52
C GLN A 192 9.35 10.99 -22.16
N TYR A 193 10.10 9.89 -22.12
CA TYR A 193 10.80 9.38 -20.94
C TYR A 193 12.25 9.01 -21.27
N ASP A 194 13.08 8.96 -20.25
CA ASP A 194 14.51 8.65 -20.36
C ASP A 194 14.83 7.17 -20.27
N GLY A 195 13.87 6.40 -19.76
CA GLY A 195 13.89 4.96 -19.72
C GLY A 195 12.51 4.45 -19.34
N SER A 196 12.29 3.16 -19.52
CA SER A 196 11.05 2.49 -19.09
C SER A 196 11.39 1.25 -18.30
N TRP A 197 10.77 1.06 -17.15
CA TRP A 197 10.90 -0.14 -16.33
C TRP A 197 9.55 -0.86 -16.26
N ILE A 198 9.51 -2.14 -16.60
CA ILE A 198 8.34 -2.99 -16.50
C ILE A 198 8.51 -3.83 -15.24
N ALA A 199 7.63 -3.64 -14.26
CA ALA A 199 7.73 -4.37 -13.00
C ALA A 199 7.57 -5.90 -13.21
N GLY A 200 8.41 -6.70 -12.56
CA GLY A 200 8.28 -8.17 -12.52
C GLY A 200 7.04 -8.66 -11.76
N ALA A 201 6.56 -9.85 -12.11
CA ALA A 201 5.37 -10.48 -11.56
C ALA A 201 5.29 -11.96 -12.01
N SER A 202 4.25 -12.65 -11.54
CA SER A 202 3.81 -13.90 -12.15
C SER A 202 3.52 -13.72 -13.65
N ARG A 203 3.53 -14.84 -14.39
CA ARG A 203 3.36 -14.85 -15.85
C ARG A 203 2.22 -13.97 -16.37
N ILE A 204 1.01 -14.10 -15.79
CA ILE A 204 -0.16 -13.32 -16.21
C ILE A 204 0.03 -11.82 -15.96
N GLY A 205 0.56 -11.45 -14.79
CA GLY A 205 0.77 -10.06 -14.42
C GLY A 205 1.84 -9.40 -15.29
N LEU A 206 2.94 -10.11 -15.58
CA LEU A 206 3.98 -9.61 -16.46
C LEU A 206 3.50 -9.49 -17.91
N ALA A 207 2.76 -10.48 -18.43
CA ALA A 207 2.15 -10.40 -19.76
C ALA A 207 1.23 -9.17 -19.91
N GLN A 208 0.36 -8.93 -18.92
CA GLN A 208 -0.51 -7.75 -18.90
C GLN A 208 0.29 -6.44 -18.94
N ARG A 209 1.39 -6.35 -18.18
CA ARG A 209 2.25 -5.15 -18.16
C ARG A 209 3.02 -4.95 -19.45
N ILE A 210 3.48 -6.01 -20.10
CA ILE A 210 4.15 -5.93 -21.41
C ILE A 210 3.16 -5.42 -22.47
N ILE A 211 1.93 -5.94 -22.47
CA ILE A 211 0.86 -5.49 -23.37
C ILE A 211 0.51 -4.02 -23.10
N ASP A 212 0.35 -3.65 -21.83
CA ASP A 212 0.01 -2.28 -21.44
C ASP A 212 1.13 -1.29 -21.79
N PHE A 213 2.39 -1.69 -21.59
CA PHE A 213 3.56 -0.95 -22.05
C PHE A 213 3.52 -0.74 -23.57
N ASN A 214 3.30 -1.80 -24.34
CA ASN A 214 3.21 -1.70 -25.80
C ASN A 214 2.06 -0.78 -26.25
N TYR A 215 0.91 -0.85 -25.57
CA TYR A 215 -0.22 0.05 -25.80
C TYR A 215 0.18 1.52 -25.59
N TYR A 216 0.93 1.84 -24.53
CA TYR A 216 1.43 3.20 -24.31
C TYR A 216 2.39 3.67 -25.40
N ILE A 217 3.37 2.86 -25.77
CA ILE A 217 4.36 3.26 -26.78
C ILE A 217 3.70 3.48 -28.14
N VAL A 218 2.82 2.56 -28.56
CA VAL A 218 2.23 2.58 -29.91
C VAL A 218 0.99 3.47 -29.97
N SER A 219 0.00 3.26 -29.10
CA SER A 219 -1.30 3.97 -29.19
C SER A 219 -1.26 5.37 -28.61
N ARG A 220 -0.38 5.64 -27.64
CA ARG A 220 -0.19 6.98 -27.07
C ARG A 220 1.03 7.70 -27.62
N ASN A 221 1.79 7.07 -28.52
CA ASN A 221 2.98 7.63 -29.15
C ASN A 221 4.03 8.12 -28.13
N ILE A 222 4.20 7.38 -27.03
CA ILE A 222 5.16 7.71 -25.99
C ILE A 222 6.56 7.31 -26.43
N LYS A 223 7.50 8.25 -26.36
CA LYS A 223 8.89 8.00 -26.74
C LYS A 223 9.73 7.60 -25.53
N ILE A 224 10.47 6.50 -25.65
CA ILE A 224 11.51 6.09 -24.68
C ILE A 224 12.87 6.40 -25.30
N ASN A 225 13.63 7.31 -24.69
CA ASN A 225 14.94 7.72 -25.19
C ASN A 225 16.09 6.80 -24.75
N GLY A 226 15.86 5.92 -23.79
CA GLY A 226 16.87 5.00 -23.23
C GLY A 226 16.43 3.53 -23.22
N GLU A 227 16.99 2.75 -22.29
CA GLU A 227 16.70 1.32 -22.19
C GLU A 227 15.28 1.06 -21.65
N THR A 228 14.68 -0.01 -22.14
CA THR A 228 13.50 -0.62 -21.49
C THR A 228 13.97 -1.81 -20.66
N LEU A 229 13.71 -1.80 -19.35
CA LEU A 229 14.12 -2.85 -18.43
C LEU A 229 12.91 -3.66 -17.96
N VAL A 230 13.01 -4.98 -17.95
CA VAL A 230 12.09 -5.84 -17.19
C VAL A 230 12.72 -6.16 -15.85
N LEU A 231 12.04 -5.81 -14.77
CA LEU A 231 12.52 -5.95 -13.39
C LEU A 231 12.21 -7.35 -12.85
N ALA A 232 12.90 -8.36 -13.35
CA ALA A 232 12.74 -9.75 -12.94
C ALA A 232 13.70 -10.14 -11.80
N GLY A 233 13.40 -11.24 -11.12
CA GLY A 233 14.31 -11.85 -10.17
C GLY A 233 14.71 -13.26 -10.58
N HIS A 234 15.80 -13.76 -10.01
CA HIS A 234 16.19 -15.17 -10.08
C HIS A 234 15.30 -16.05 -9.19
N ARG A 235 13.98 -15.86 -9.27
CA ARG A 235 12.94 -16.56 -8.51
C ARG A 235 12.50 -17.79 -9.28
N GLU A 236 12.53 -18.94 -8.62
CA GLU A 236 12.06 -20.20 -9.19
C GLU A 236 10.55 -20.16 -9.48
N LEU A 237 10.16 -20.62 -10.68
CA LEU A 237 8.77 -20.73 -11.14
C LEU A 237 8.02 -21.86 -10.42
N TRP A 238 6.70 -21.73 -10.33
CA TRP A 238 5.84 -22.84 -9.92
C TRP A 238 4.46 -22.79 -10.58
N ALA A 239 3.89 -23.97 -10.82
CA ALA A 239 2.75 -24.11 -11.71
C ALA A 239 1.48 -23.40 -11.19
N ASN A 240 1.30 -23.30 -9.86
CA ASN A 240 0.10 -22.69 -9.27
C ASN A 240 -0.06 -21.21 -9.61
N ILE A 241 1.03 -20.46 -9.80
CA ILE A 241 1.00 -19.01 -10.05
C ILE A 241 1.31 -18.66 -11.51
N ASP A 242 2.13 -19.48 -12.18
CA ASP A 242 2.57 -19.23 -13.56
C ASP A 242 1.71 -19.93 -14.61
N GLY A 243 0.72 -20.70 -14.17
CA GLY A 243 -0.35 -21.20 -15.02
C GLY A 243 -1.34 -20.10 -15.41
N ILE A 244 -1.76 -20.09 -16.67
CA ILE A 244 -2.77 -19.19 -17.23
C ILE A 244 -3.87 -20.03 -17.86
N SER A 245 -5.14 -19.69 -17.61
CA SER A 245 -6.26 -20.31 -18.31
C SER A 245 -6.08 -20.16 -19.83
N PRO A 246 -6.26 -21.21 -20.65
CA PRO A 246 -6.10 -21.11 -22.10
C PRO A 246 -6.91 -19.96 -22.72
N THR A 247 -8.15 -19.75 -22.25
CA THR A 247 -9.02 -18.65 -22.72
C THR A 247 -8.42 -17.27 -22.42
N VAL A 248 -7.81 -17.10 -21.25
CA VAL A 248 -7.11 -15.87 -20.87
C VAL A 248 -5.83 -15.70 -21.70
N SER A 249 -5.09 -16.78 -21.93
CA SER A 249 -3.88 -16.75 -22.75
C SER A 249 -4.17 -16.31 -24.19
N GLU A 250 -5.25 -16.80 -24.79
CA GLU A 250 -5.70 -16.39 -26.14
C GLU A 250 -6.08 -14.91 -26.18
N LYS A 251 -6.85 -14.43 -25.20
CA LYS A 251 -7.24 -13.01 -25.09
C LYS A 251 -6.02 -12.09 -24.93
N LEU A 252 -5.02 -12.50 -24.14
CA LEU A 252 -3.78 -11.74 -23.98
C LEU A 252 -3.01 -11.67 -25.30
N LEU A 253 -2.93 -12.78 -26.04
CA LEU A 253 -2.24 -12.84 -27.32
C LEU A 253 -2.93 -11.96 -28.36
N GLU A 254 -4.26 -12.04 -28.46
CA GLU A 254 -5.06 -11.19 -29.33
C GLU A 254 -4.85 -9.70 -28.99
N ALA A 255 -4.85 -9.36 -27.71
CA ALA A 255 -4.64 -7.99 -27.27
C ALA A 255 -3.25 -7.45 -27.58
N SER A 256 -2.20 -8.27 -27.47
CA SER A 256 -0.86 -7.91 -27.93
C SER A 256 -0.84 -7.66 -29.44
N GLN A 257 -1.38 -8.59 -30.24
CA GLN A 257 -1.39 -8.52 -31.70
C GLN A 257 -2.17 -7.31 -32.23
N LYS A 258 -3.30 -6.98 -31.59
CA LYS A 258 -4.15 -5.84 -31.95
C LYS A 258 -3.82 -4.56 -31.20
N ASN A 259 -2.80 -4.59 -30.34
CA ASN A 259 -2.38 -3.49 -29.48
C ASN A 259 -3.55 -2.84 -28.71
N LEU A 260 -4.35 -3.67 -28.05
CA LEU A 260 -5.55 -3.25 -27.33
C LEU A 260 -5.21 -2.73 -25.93
N ASP A 261 -6.05 -1.82 -25.42
CA ASP A 261 -6.05 -1.45 -24.01
C ASP A 261 -6.47 -2.66 -23.17
N ILE A 262 -5.59 -3.12 -22.27
CA ILE A 262 -5.83 -4.30 -21.42
C ILE A 262 -7.08 -4.16 -20.53
N ASP A 263 -7.54 -2.93 -20.26
CA ASP A 263 -8.76 -2.70 -19.48
C ASP A 263 -10.02 -3.08 -20.25
N THR A 264 -9.98 -3.06 -21.58
CA THR A 264 -11.09 -3.46 -22.46
C THR A 264 -11.24 -4.97 -22.55
N ILE A 265 -10.25 -5.73 -22.07
CA ILE A 265 -10.28 -7.18 -22.07
C ILE A 265 -11.02 -7.67 -20.83
N ASP A 266 -11.98 -8.54 -21.08
CA ASP A 266 -12.68 -9.25 -20.03
C ASP A 266 -11.98 -10.56 -19.69
N PHE A 267 -11.33 -10.58 -18.52
CA PHE A 267 -10.74 -11.78 -17.92
C PHE A 267 -11.74 -12.55 -17.05
N SER A 268 -13.03 -12.18 -17.04
CA SER A 268 -14.12 -12.89 -16.34
C SER A 268 -14.52 -14.19 -17.06
N SER A 269 -13.52 -15.01 -17.33
CA SER A 269 -13.64 -16.42 -17.67
C SER A 269 -12.43 -17.05 -16.96
N SER A 270 -12.55 -17.78 -15.85
CA SER A 270 -13.67 -18.58 -15.37
C SER A 270 -13.43 -18.83 -13.87
N THR A 271 -14.43 -19.33 -13.15
CA THR A 271 -14.22 -20.19 -11.98
C THR A 271 -13.50 -21.47 -12.42
N ASP A 272 -12.34 -21.33 -13.06
CA ASP A 272 -11.52 -22.45 -13.47
C ASP A 272 -11.04 -23.11 -12.19
N ASP A 273 -11.32 -24.41 -12.11
CA ASP A 273 -10.71 -25.28 -11.13
C ASP A 273 -9.20 -24.99 -11.11
N ASN A 274 -8.64 -24.72 -9.92
CA ASN A 274 -7.21 -24.49 -9.73
C ASN A 274 -6.39 -25.61 -10.41
N SER A 275 -6.94 -26.82 -10.55
CA SER A 275 -6.34 -27.93 -11.29
C SER A 275 -6.02 -27.60 -12.76
N VAL A 276 -6.90 -26.89 -13.48
CA VAL A 276 -6.72 -26.52 -14.90
C VAL A 276 -5.55 -25.56 -15.03
N ARG A 277 -5.52 -24.53 -14.18
CA ARG A 277 -4.43 -23.55 -14.16
C ARG A 277 -3.09 -24.21 -13.83
N ILE A 278 -3.06 -25.07 -12.82
CA ILE A 278 -1.85 -25.82 -12.43
C ILE A 278 -1.37 -26.71 -13.59
N ASN A 279 -2.29 -27.39 -14.29
CA ASN A 279 -1.93 -28.24 -15.42
C ASN A 279 -1.38 -27.44 -16.60
N GLU A 280 -1.95 -26.28 -16.92
CA GLU A 280 -1.36 -25.39 -17.93
C GLU A 280 0.04 -24.91 -17.50
N GLY A 281 0.21 -24.52 -16.23
CA GLY A 281 1.51 -24.12 -15.70
C GLY A 281 2.56 -25.23 -15.84
N LYS A 282 2.20 -26.49 -15.59
CA LYS A 282 3.07 -27.65 -15.84
C LYS A 282 3.45 -27.77 -17.32
N ILE A 283 2.50 -27.64 -18.23
CA ILE A 283 2.75 -27.72 -19.67
C ILE A 283 3.71 -26.60 -20.11
N TYR A 284 3.44 -25.38 -19.66
CA TYR A 284 4.27 -24.22 -19.94
C TYR A 284 5.70 -24.40 -19.42
N MET A 285 5.87 -24.82 -18.16
CA MET A 285 7.19 -25.04 -17.55
C MET A 285 7.98 -26.14 -18.27
N LYS A 286 7.33 -27.23 -18.72
CA LYS A 286 7.96 -28.26 -19.56
C LYS A 286 8.47 -27.69 -20.88
N ARG A 287 7.65 -26.90 -21.58
CA ARG A 287 8.04 -26.24 -22.83
C ARG A 287 9.22 -25.28 -22.62
N LEU A 288 9.18 -24.51 -21.53
CA LEU A 288 10.25 -23.59 -21.18
C LEU A 288 11.57 -24.34 -20.89
N ALA A 289 11.49 -25.45 -20.14
CA ALA A 289 12.64 -26.31 -19.86
C ALA A 289 13.25 -26.89 -21.14
N GLN A 290 12.43 -27.37 -22.06
CA GLN A 290 12.89 -27.86 -23.36
C GLN A 290 13.58 -26.75 -24.18
N PHE A 291 12.98 -25.56 -24.23
CA PHE A 291 13.52 -24.43 -24.98
C PHE A 291 14.90 -23.99 -24.47
N TYR A 292 15.09 -23.97 -23.15
CA TYR A 292 16.36 -23.60 -22.50
C TYR A 292 17.28 -24.79 -22.19
N ASN A 293 16.96 -25.99 -22.67
CA ASN A 293 17.72 -27.23 -22.44
C ASN A 293 17.96 -27.54 -20.94
N ILE A 294 16.97 -27.25 -20.10
CA ILE A 294 16.96 -27.58 -18.67
C ILE A 294 16.34 -28.96 -18.49
N LYS A 295 17.07 -29.89 -17.88
CA LYS A 295 16.65 -31.28 -17.72
C LYS A 295 15.76 -31.45 -16.50
N LEU A 296 14.53 -31.90 -16.75
CA LEU A 296 13.61 -32.35 -15.71
C LEU A 296 13.74 -33.87 -15.52
N ASN A 297 13.36 -34.35 -14.35
CA ASN A 297 13.21 -35.77 -14.08
C ASN A 297 12.23 -36.39 -15.09
N SER A 298 12.67 -37.46 -15.75
CA SER A 298 11.94 -38.08 -16.87
C SER A 298 10.69 -38.84 -16.44
N LEU A 299 10.65 -39.36 -15.21
CA LEU A 299 9.53 -40.14 -14.67
C LEU A 299 8.52 -39.24 -13.96
N GLU A 300 9.01 -38.34 -13.11
CA GLU A 300 8.20 -37.38 -12.36
C GLU A 300 8.75 -35.96 -12.55
N PRO A 301 8.39 -35.26 -13.65
CA PRO A 301 8.94 -33.93 -13.96
C PRO A 301 8.47 -32.81 -13.01
N PHE A 302 7.53 -33.09 -12.12
CA PHE A 302 6.98 -32.14 -11.15
C PHE A 302 6.86 -32.76 -9.78
N ILE A 303 7.08 -31.96 -8.75
CA ILE A 303 7.00 -32.36 -7.35
C ILE A 303 6.16 -31.36 -6.55
N GLU A 304 5.36 -31.86 -5.63
CA GLU A 304 4.60 -31.09 -4.66
C GLU A 304 5.03 -31.49 -3.25
N TYR A 305 5.43 -30.52 -2.44
CA TYR A 305 5.79 -30.75 -1.04
C TYR A 305 4.56 -30.56 -0.17
N LYS A 306 4.28 -31.48 0.75
CA LYS A 306 3.07 -31.44 1.59
C LYS A 306 3.33 -30.77 2.93
N THR A 307 4.57 -30.79 3.40
CA THR A 307 4.94 -30.22 4.69
C THR A 307 6.08 -29.22 4.57
N LYS A 308 6.19 -28.33 5.57
CA LYS A 308 7.29 -27.35 5.64
C LYS A 308 8.65 -28.04 5.79
N ASP A 309 8.70 -29.18 6.48
CA ASP A 309 9.94 -29.92 6.74
C ASP A 309 10.47 -30.64 5.49
N GLU A 310 9.58 -30.99 4.55
CA GLU A 310 9.95 -31.54 3.24
C GLU A 310 10.45 -30.48 2.24
N CYS A 311 10.13 -29.19 2.47
CA CYS A 311 10.39 -28.13 1.51
C CYS A 311 11.88 -27.76 1.47
N PRO A 312 12.54 -27.85 0.30
CA PRO A 312 13.85 -27.26 0.10
C PRO A 312 13.82 -25.76 0.41
N SER A 313 14.98 -25.20 0.78
CA SER A 313 15.11 -23.77 1.03
C SER A 313 14.58 -22.94 -0.15
N GLY A 314 13.75 -21.94 0.17
CA GLY A 314 13.09 -21.10 -0.82
C GLY A 314 11.88 -21.73 -1.51
N ARG A 315 11.41 -22.92 -1.11
CA ARG A 315 10.12 -23.51 -1.53
C ARG A 315 9.11 -23.51 -0.38
N PHE A 316 7.85 -23.73 -0.72
CA PHE A 316 6.70 -23.68 0.19
C PHE A 316 5.78 -24.87 -0.07
N PRO A 317 5.09 -25.39 0.98
CA PRO A 317 4.18 -26.52 0.86
C PRO A 317 2.98 -26.19 -0.04
N ASP A 318 2.32 -27.23 -0.54
CA ASP A 318 1.13 -27.18 -1.40
C ASP A 318 1.34 -26.43 -2.73
N ARG A 319 2.61 -26.35 -3.17
CA ARG A 319 3.01 -25.76 -4.46
C ARG A 319 3.73 -26.78 -5.32
N VAL A 320 3.43 -26.72 -6.61
CA VAL A 320 3.98 -27.65 -7.60
C VAL A 320 5.19 -27.01 -8.30
N TYR A 321 6.37 -27.55 -8.04
CA TYR A 321 7.64 -27.11 -8.62
C TYR A 321 8.12 -28.08 -9.70
N ALA A 322 9.04 -27.62 -10.55
CA ALA A 322 9.81 -28.50 -11.41
C ALA A 322 10.67 -29.46 -10.56
N ASN A 323 10.65 -30.74 -10.92
CA ASN A 323 11.56 -31.74 -10.39
C ASN A 323 12.71 -31.90 -11.38
N TYR A 324 13.87 -31.33 -11.06
CA TYR A 324 15.02 -31.33 -11.94
C TYR A 324 15.73 -32.68 -11.93
N ASP A 325 16.44 -32.99 -13.02
CA ASP A 325 17.34 -34.14 -13.05
C ASP A 325 18.44 -33.99 -11.99
N LYS A 326 18.98 -35.11 -11.49
CA LYS A 326 19.98 -35.10 -10.41
C LYS A 326 21.23 -34.26 -10.74
N ASN A 327 21.58 -34.15 -12.02
CA ASN A 327 22.75 -33.40 -12.48
C ASN A 327 22.42 -32.00 -13.03
N GLU A 328 21.15 -31.59 -13.00
CA GLU A 328 20.74 -30.27 -13.48
C GLU A 328 20.98 -29.22 -12.39
N THR A 329 21.73 -28.18 -12.73
CA THR A 329 22.05 -27.07 -11.82
C THR A 329 21.23 -25.81 -12.13
N SER A 330 20.66 -25.72 -13.33
CA SER A 330 19.86 -24.60 -13.79
C SER A 330 18.42 -24.74 -13.33
N LYS A 331 17.77 -23.61 -13.03
CA LYS A 331 16.37 -23.58 -12.61
C LYS A 331 15.52 -22.81 -13.61
N LEU A 332 14.24 -23.16 -13.66
CA LEU A 332 13.24 -22.34 -14.34
C LEU A 332 12.97 -21.10 -13.48
N THR A 333 13.28 -19.91 -14.00
CA THR A 333 13.20 -18.65 -13.25
C THR A 333 12.28 -17.63 -13.90
N GLU A 334 11.87 -16.61 -13.13
CA GLU A 334 11.14 -15.43 -13.62
C GLU A 334 11.91 -14.69 -14.74
N THR A 335 13.24 -14.74 -14.74
CA THR A 335 14.09 -14.21 -15.82
C THR A 335 13.87 -14.96 -17.15
N LEU A 336 13.88 -16.30 -17.13
CA LEU A 336 13.62 -17.12 -18.32
C LEU A 336 12.18 -16.96 -18.83
N LEU A 337 11.24 -16.87 -17.90
CA LEU A 337 9.84 -16.52 -18.16
C LEU A 337 9.74 -15.15 -18.86
N SER A 338 10.41 -14.14 -18.34
CA SER A 338 10.38 -12.78 -18.87
C SER A 338 10.89 -12.72 -20.31
N HIS A 339 11.95 -13.46 -20.64
CA HIS A 339 12.44 -13.59 -22.01
C HIS A 339 11.37 -14.19 -22.96
N ASP A 340 10.70 -15.27 -22.55
CA ASP A 340 9.64 -15.90 -23.35
C ASP A 340 8.44 -14.95 -23.56
N LEU A 341 8.04 -14.24 -22.51
CA LEU A 341 6.91 -13.30 -22.59
C LEU A 341 7.22 -12.08 -23.44
N LEU A 342 8.44 -11.53 -23.37
CA LEU A 342 8.86 -10.45 -24.26
C LEU A 342 8.79 -10.88 -25.74
N LYS A 343 9.31 -12.07 -26.06
CA LYS A 343 9.24 -12.63 -27.41
C LYS A 343 7.80 -12.86 -27.88
N THR A 344 6.90 -13.19 -26.96
CA THR A 344 5.51 -13.53 -27.26
C THR A 344 4.62 -12.30 -27.41
N TYR A 345 4.78 -11.31 -26.52
CA TYR A 345 3.82 -10.22 -26.37
C TYR A 345 4.32 -8.86 -26.85
N LEU A 346 5.63 -8.67 -27.05
CA LEU A 346 6.18 -7.39 -27.46
C LEU A 346 6.48 -7.39 -28.96
N ASN A 347 5.67 -6.65 -29.71
CA ASN A 347 5.77 -6.54 -31.17
C ASN A 347 6.73 -5.43 -31.64
N TYR A 348 7.33 -4.67 -30.71
CA TYR A 348 8.12 -3.49 -31.03
C TYR A 348 9.63 -3.75 -30.91
N SER A 349 10.37 -3.50 -31.99
CA SER A 349 11.78 -3.89 -32.16
C SER A 349 12.82 -2.79 -31.95
N ASP A 350 12.42 -1.52 -31.79
CA ASP A 350 13.38 -0.41 -31.85
C ASP A 350 14.03 -0.08 -30.50
N ASN A 351 13.44 -0.52 -29.37
CA ASN A 351 14.01 -0.30 -28.05
C ASN A 351 14.90 -1.46 -27.62
N LYS A 352 16.10 -1.14 -27.14
CA LYS A 352 16.97 -2.11 -26.46
C LYS A 352 16.31 -2.54 -25.16
N ILE A 353 15.64 -3.70 -25.20
CA ILE A 353 15.03 -4.32 -24.02
C ILE A 353 16.09 -5.15 -23.31
N CYS A 354 16.22 -4.97 -22.00
CA CYS A 354 17.08 -5.76 -21.14
C CYS A 354 16.26 -6.32 -19.98
N ILE A 355 16.69 -7.46 -19.45
CA ILE A 355 16.09 -8.05 -18.25
C ILE A 355 17.10 -7.87 -17.12
N ILE A 356 16.64 -7.32 -16.00
CA ILE A 356 17.39 -7.34 -14.75
C ILE A 356 17.18 -8.73 -14.15
N ASP A 357 18.28 -9.46 -13.91
CA ASP A 357 18.27 -10.77 -13.26
C ASP A 357 18.82 -10.64 -11.84
N THR A 358 17.98 -10.10 -10.94
CA THR A 358 18.40 -9.89 -9.55
C THR A 358 18.57 -11.22 -8.85
N LEU A 359 19.78 -11.47 -8.34
CA LEU A 359 20.10 -12.69 -7.60
C LEU A 359 19.44 -12.69 -6.21
N SER A 360 19.24 -13.88 -5.65
CA SER A 360 18.77 -14.02 -4.27
C SER A 360 19.92 -13.72 -3.30
N GLU A 361 19.71 -12.83 -2.34
CA GLU A 361 20.66 -12.54 -1.25
C GLU A 361 20.29 -13.35 -0.01
N GLU A 362 21.22 -14.09 0.58
CA GLU A 362 21.03 -14.79 1.87
C GLU A 362 19.74 -15.63 1.99
N LEU A 363 19.35 -16.34 0.92
CA LEU A 363 18.10 -17.11 0.80
C LEU A 363 16.81 -16.28 0.75
N VAL A 364 16.90 -14.95 0.71
CA VAL A 364 15.78 -14.03 0.50
C VAL A 364 15.50 -13.91 -0.99
N ARG A 365 14.24 -14.16 -1.36
CA ARG A 365 13.79 -14.03 -2.75
C ARG A 365 13.85 -12.57 -3.19
N PRO A 366 14.25 -12.30 -4.45
CA PRO A 366 14.16 -10.96 -5.03
C PRO A 366 12.75 -10.38 -4.89
N ASN A 367 12.67 -9.09 -4.64
CA ASN A 367 11.44 -8.34 -4.46
C ASN A 367 11.52 -7.00 -5.22
N THR A 368 10.46 -6.19 -5.15
CA THR A 368 10.40 -4.89 -5.83
C THR A 368 11.57 -3.98 -5.47
N ALA A 369 12.03 -3.99 -4.21
CA ALA A 369 13.14 -3.14 -3.79
C ALA A 369 14.46 -3.61 -4.43
N SER A 370 14.78 -4.90 -4.32
CA SER A 370 16.04 -5.44 -4.86
C SER A 370 16.13 -5.28 -6.38
N THR A 371 15.04 -5.53 -7.11
CA THR A 371 15.05 -5.37 -8.58
C THR A 371 15.09 -3.90 -9.02
N ALA A 372 14.48 -2.99 -8.27
CA ALA A 372 14.58 -1.55 -8.50
C ALA A 372 15.98 -1.02 -8.22
N ARG A 373 16.63 -1.48 -7.14
CA ARG A 373 18.00 -1.14 -6.79
C ARG A 373 18.96 -1.54 -7.92
N ASP A 374 18.88 -2.78 -8.41
CA ASP A 374 19.76 -3.25 -9.48
C ASP A 374 19.53 -2.49 -10.80
N ALA A 375 18.27 -2.13 -11.11
CA ALA A 375 17.95 -1.28 -12.25
C ALA A 375 18.51 0.14 -12.10
N ALA A 376 18.44 0.71 -10.90
CA ALA A 376 19.00 2.01 -10.57
C ALA A 376 20.53 2.00 -10.66
N GLU A 377 21.18 0.97 -10.12
CA GLU A 377 22.65 0.77 -10.22
C GLU A 377 23.11 0.69 -11.66
N ARG A 378 22.36 -0.01 -12.52
CA ARG A 378 22.64 -0.05 -13.96
C ARG A 378 22.59 1.34 -14.59
N LEU A 379 21.56 2.13 -14.29
CA LEU A 379 21.43 3.50 -14.83
C LEU A 379 22.54 4.41 -14.29
N VAL A 380 22.82 4.35 -12.99
CA VAL A 380 23.85 5.16 -12.31
C VAL A 380 25.25 4.84 -12.82
N THR A 381 25.57 3.57 -13.04
CA THR A 381 26.84 3.16 -13.64
C THR A 381 27.08 3.83 -14.99
N ARG A 382 26.03 3.94 -15.81
CA ARG A 382 26.09 4.62 -17.12
C ARG A 382 26.20 6.15 -16.98
N ILE A 383 25.54 6.74 -15.99
CA ILE A 383 25.72 8.16 -15.64
C ILE A 383 27.18 8.45 -15.28
N ILE A 384 27.78 7.61 -14.43
CA ILE A 384 29.18 7.75 -14.01
C ILE A 384 30.14 7.55 -15.18
N ALA A 385 29.82 6.62 -16.09
CA ALA A 385 30.61 6.38 -17.30
C ALA A 385 30.53 7.53 -18.33
N GLY A 386 29.64 8.51 -18.13
CA GLY A 386 29.50 9.68 -19.02
C GLY A 386 28.55 9.47 -20.19
N ASP A 387 27.76 8.39 -20.22
CA ASP A 387 26.84 8.06 -21.33
C ASP A 387 25.78 9.15 -21.62
N TYR A 388 25.50 10.01 -20.63
CA TYR A 388 24.43 11.00 -20.69
C TYR A 388 24.91 12.47 -20.68
N TYR A 389 26.20 12.69 -20.93
CA TYR A 389 26.81 14.04 -20.95
C TYR A 389 26.44 14.87 -19.70
N GLU A 390 25.95 16.10 -19.88
CA GLU A 390 25.58 17.02 -18.79
C GLU A 390 24.16 16.80 -18.23
N LYS A 391 23.43 15.78 -18.69
CA LYS A 391 22.06 15.54 -18.23
C LYS A 391 22.05 15.10 -16.76
N LYS A 392 21.33 15.85 -15.93
CA LYS A 392 21.18 15.57 -14.49
C LYS A 392 19.79 15.13 -14.06
N ARG A 393 18.78 15.33 -14.91
CA ARG A 393 17.38 15.00 -14.61
C ARG A 393 16.92 13.85 -15.49
N PHE A 394 16.44 12.79 -14.86
CA PHE A 394 15.92 11.62 -15.54
C PHE A 394 14.49 11.36 -15.11
N VAL A 395 13.62 11.01 -16.03
CA VAL A 395 12.26 10.54 -15.73
C VAL A 395 12.06 9.15 -16.31
N ILE A 396 11.71 8.20 -15.46
CA ILE A 396 11.54 6.79 -15.80
C ILE A 396 10.07 6.42 -15.72
N LEU A 397 9.55 5.83 -16.80
CA LEU A 397 8.21 5.27 -16.83
C LEU A 397 8.21 3.90 -16.17
N LEU A 398 7.54 3.72 -15.03
CA LEU A 398 7.37 2.43 -14.38
C LEU A 398 6.00 1.84 -14.75
N THR A 399 6.00 0.80 -15.59
CA THR A 399 4.77 0.08 -15.96
C THR A 399 4.45 -1.01 -14.94
N SER A 400 3.27 -0.90 -14.31
CA SER A 400 2.70 -1.85 -13.36
C SER A 400 1.21 -2.04 -13.63
N ASN A 401 0.44 -2.50 -12.65
CA ASN A 401 -1.01 -2.64 -12.72
C ASN A 401 -1.61 -2.45 -11.32
N ASN A 402 -2.81 -1.88 -11.24
CA ASN A 402 -3.45 -1.70 -9.95
C ASN A 402 -3.85 -3.05 -9.31
N PRO A 403 -3.79 -3.16 -7.97
CA PRO A 403 -3.60 -2.08 -6.99
C PRO A 403 -2.14 -1.70 -6.69
N TYR A 404 -1.15 -2.27 -7.39
CA TYR A 404 0.26 -2.24 -6.97
C TYR A 404 1.04 -0.98 -7.36
N ILE A 405 0.49 -0.16 -8.26
CA ILE A 405 1.22 0.92 -8.95
C ILE A 405 1.86 1.88 -7.94
N GLU A 406 1.06 2.43 -7.02
CA GLU A 406 1.55 3.47 -6.12
C GLU A 406 2.60 2.93 -5.15
N ARG A 407 2.39 1.75 -4.57
CA ARG A 407 3.38 1.14 -3.66
C ARG A 407 4.69 0.84 -4.39
N GLN A 408 4.61 0.23 -5.57
CA GLN A 408 5.81 -0.10 -6.34
C GLN A 408 6.56 1.16 -6.79
N THR A 409 5.85 2.23 -7.12
CA THR A 409 6.47 3.54 -7.42
C THR A 409 7.22 4.09 -6.23
N LEU A 410 6.61 4.06 -5.03
CA LEU A 410 7.25 4.55 -3.80
C LEU A 410 8.52 3.75 -3.46
N VAL A 411 8.42 2.41 -3.48
CA VAL A 411 9.58 1.53 -3.22
C VAL A 411 10.68 1.76 -4.25
N THR A 412 10.33 1.83 -5.54
CA THR A 412 11.30 2.06 -6.61
C THR A 412 11.99 3.41 -6.45
N GLN A 413 11.23 4.46 -6.12
CA GLN A 413 11.78 5.80 -5.90
C GLN A 413 12.73 5.85 -4.69
N GLN A 414 12.41 5.13 -3.59
CA GLN A 414 13.30 5.03 -2.43
C GLN A 414 14.64 4.37 -2.80
N GLU A 415 14.60 3.23 -3.49
CA GLU A 415 15.83 2.52 -3.89
C GLU A 415 16.67 3.34 -4.87
N VAL A 416 16.04 4.02 -5.81
CA VAL A 416 16.72 4.96 -6.71
C VAL A 416 17.42 6.08 -5.94
N ASN A 417 16.75 6.66 -4.94
CA ASN A 417 17.35 7.70 -4.10
C ASN A 417 18.52 7.15 -3.28
N ASN A 418 18.38 5.94 -2.71
CA ASN A 418 19.45 5.29 -1.95
C ASN A 418 20.69 5.03 -2.82
N VAL A 419 20.51 4.57 -4.06
CA VAL A 419 21.61 4.37 -5.01
C VAL A 419 22.27 5.72 -5.37
N LEU A 420 21.49 6.76 -5.66
CA LEU A 420 22.03 8.10 -5.93
C LEU A 420 22.82 8.67 -4.74
N GLU A 421 22.36 8.44 -3.51
CA GLU A 421 23.04 8.84 -2.28
C GLU A 421 24.35 8.06 -2.09
N THR A 422 24.31 6.73 -2.27
CA THR A 422 25.48 5.84 -2.16
C THR A 422 26.62 6.26 -3.11
N HIS A 423 26.28 6.72 -4.32
CA HIS A 423 27.26 7.18 -5.31
C HIS A 423 27.57 8.69 -5.25
N GLY A 424 27.05 9.41 -4.25
CA GLY A 424 27.26 10.86 -4.09
C GLY A 424 26.73 11.69 -5.27
N LEU A 425 25.78 11.16 -6.04
CA LEU A 425 25.21 11.83 -7.22
C LEU A 425 24.15 12.84 -6.82
N HIS A 426 23.45 12.63 -5.71
CA HIS A 426 22.47 13.58 -5.19
C HIS A 426 23.13 14.95 -4.88
N GLU A 427 24.32 14.95 -4.25
CA GLU A 427 25.11 16.17 -3.97
C GLU A 427 25.58 16.89 -5.24
N LYS A 428 25.74 16.14 -6.33
CA LYS A 428 26.10 16.68 -7.66
C LYS A 428 24.89 17.20 -8.45
N GLY A 429 23.70 17.15 -7.86
CA GLY A 429 22.44 17.65 -8.41
C GLY A 429 21.72 16.70 -9.37
N TYR A 430 22.05 15.40 -9.33
CA TYR A 430 21.34 14.39 -10.12
C TYR A 430 20.01 14.03 -9.46
N THR A 431 18.97 13.88 -10.28
CA THR A 431 17.63 13.45 -9.85
C THR A 431 17.07 12.44 -10.85
N ILE A 432 16.57 11.33 -10.32
CA ILE A 432 15.83 10.33 -11.11
C ILE A 432 14.42 10.25 -10.53
N GLN A 433 13.42 10.59 -11.34
CA GLN A 433 12.01 10.52 -10.96
C GLN A 433 11.36 9.28 -11.55
N ILE A 434 10.62 8.54 -10.74
CA ILE A 434 9.82 7.39 -11.15
C ILE A 434 8.36 7.82 -11.33
N GLU A 435 7.79 7.56 -12.51
CA GLU A 435 6.37 7.74 -12.78
C GLU A 435 5.69 6.38 -12.96
N GLY A 436 4.91 5.96 -11.97
CA GLY A 436 4.12 4.73 -12.04
C GLY A 436 2.87 4.89 -12.88
N VAL A 437 2.72 4.01 -13.87
CA VAL A 437 1.54 3.89 -14.74
C VAL A 437 1.07 2.45 -14.79
N GLY A 438 -0.15 2.23 -15.27
CA GLY A 438 -0.64 0.88 -15.44
C GLY A 438 -2.15 0.77 -15.48
N SER A 439 -2.61 -0.39 -15.89
CA SER A 439 -4.00 -0.74 -16.03
C SER A 439 -4.81 -0.76 -14.73
N SER A 440 -6.13 -0.72 -14.89
CA SER A 440 -7.07 -0.84 -13.79
C SER A 440 -6.96 -2.19 -13.06
N CYS A 441 -7.42 -2.21 -11.81
CA CYS A 441 -7.41 -3.40 -10.99
C CYS A 441 -8.36 -4.48 -11.54
N LYS A 442 -7.77 -5.61 -11.94
CA LYS A 442 -8.48 -6.85 -12.28
C LYS A 442 -8.47 -7.88 -11.13
N GLN A 443 -7.96 -7.50 -9.97
CA GLN A 443 -7.82 -8.36 -8.78
C GLN A 443 -9.08 -8.32 -7.91
N ASN A 444 -9.26 -9.35 -7.07
CA ASN A 444 -10.37 -9.37 -6.10
C ASN A 444 -10.17 -8.32 -5.00
N LEU A 445 -11.25 -8.00 -4.27
CA LEU A 445 -11.22 -6.97 -3.23
C LEU A 445 -10.35 -7.35 -2.04
N THR A 446 -10.15 -8.63 -1.76
CA THR A 446 -9.25 -9.12 -0.72
C THR A 446 -7.79 -8.72 -1.05
N ILE A 447 -7.38 -8.85 -2.32
CA ILE A 447 -6.07 -8.41 -2.80
C ILE A 447 -5.97 -6.88 -2.77
N VAL A 448 -7.02 -6.14 -3.13
CA VAL A 448 -7.05 -4.67 -3.05
C VAL A 448 -6.89 -4.19 -1.61
N HIS A 449 -7.64 -4.79 -0.69
CA HIS A 449 -7.50 -4.54 0.74
C HIS A 449 -6.10 -4.91 1.21
N SER A 450 -5.52 -5.95 0.62
CA SER A 450 -4.15 -6.33 0.92
C SER A 450 -3.06 -5.40 0.47
N GLU A 451 -3.24 -4.84 -0.70
CA GLU A 451 -2.33 -3.84 -1.16
C GLU A 451 -2.47 -2.52 -0.42
N LEU A 452 -3.67 -2.16 0.07
CA LEU A 452 -3.83 -0.99 0.94
C LEU A 452 -2.93 -1.08 2.18
N GLY A 453 -2.94 -2.21 2.89
CA GLY A 453 -2.11 -2.37 4.08
C GLY A 453 -0.61 -2.30 3.76
N ALA A 454 -0.16 -2.93 2.68
CA ALA A 454 1.23 -2.83 2.24
C ALA A 454 1.62 -1.41 1.79
N LEU A 455 0.71 -0.68 1.11
CA LEU A 455 0.91 0.71 0.75
C LEU A 455 1.05 1.61 1.99
N MET A 456 0.23 1.37 3.03
CA MET A 456 0.34 2.10 4.30
C MET A 456 1.69 1.82 4.99
N THR A 457 2.23 0.60 4.89
CA THR A 457 3.59 0.29 5.38
C THR A 457 4.64 1.16 4.71
N GLU A 458 4.66 1.24 3.38
CA GLU A 458 5.68 2.04 2.69
C GLU A 458 5.50 3.54 2.94
N ARG A 459 4.26 4.04 2.98
CA ARG A 459 3.97 5.43 3.36
C ARG A 459 4.43 5.75 4.79
N TRP A 460 4.28 4.82 5.73
CA TRP A 460 4.76 4.99 7.10
C TRP A 460 6.28 5.04 7.17
N LYS A 461 6.99 4.14 6.46
CA LYS A 461 8.47 4.18 6.41
C LYS A 461 8.98 5.52 5.90
N ILE A 462 8.45 5.98 4.77
CA ILE A 462 8.81 7.28 4.17
C ILE A 462 8.55 8.43 5.15
N ALA A 463 7.38 8.45 5.79
CA ALA A 463 7.02 9.51 6.73
C ALA A 463 7.94 9.53 7.96
N THR A 464 8.29 8.36 8.49
CA THR A 464 9.20 8.21 9.64
C THR A 464 10.63 8.58 9.27
N GLU A 465 11.15 8.12 8.14
CA GLU A 465 12.48 8.47 7.62
C GLU A 465 12.62 9.99 7.43
N ASN A 466 11.59 10.63 6.86
CA ASN A 466 11.58 12.09 6.71
C ASN A 466 11.55 12.79 8.07
N ASN A 467 10.74 12.33 9.03
CA ASN A 467 10.73 12.90 10.37
C ASN A 467 12.08 12.76 11.09
N GLU A 468 12.78 11.64 10.90
CA GLU A 468 14.12 11.46 11.45
C GLU A 468 15.12 12.41 10.77
N LYS A 469 15.14 12.46 9.43
CA LYS A 469 16.05 13.33 8.66
C LYS A 469 15.84 14.83 8.93
N PHE A 470 14.60 15.30 9.01
CA PHE A 470 14.29 16.74 9.13
C PHE A 470 14.07 17.24 10.56
N HIS A 471 13.69 16.36 11.49
CA HIS A 471 13.36 16.75 12.86
C HIS A 471 14.18 16.02 13.93
N ASN A 472 15.10 15.12 13.55
CA ASN A 472 15.90 14.30 14.46
C ASN A 472 15.03 13.54 15.49
N LYS A 473 13.85 13.10 15.05
CA LYS A 473 12.88 12.35 15.88
C LYS A 473 12.81 10.92 15.39
N LYS A 474 13.26 9.99 16.23
CA LYS A 474 13.11 8.55 16.01
C LYS A 474 11.66 8.11 16.22
N PRO A 475 11.21 7.05 15.53
CA PRO A 475 9.89 6.49 15.78
C PRO A 475 9.77 5.99 17.22
N LYS A 476 8.58 6.17 17.81
CA LYS A 476 8.27 5.66 19.16
C LYS A 476 8.29 4.13 19.23
N ARG A 477 7.95 3.46 18.14
CA ARG A 477 7.78 2.00 18.05
C ARG A 477 8.62 1.45 16.92
N ASP A 478 9.19 0.27 17.14
CA ASP A 478 9.77 -0.53 16.05
C ASP A 478 8.64 -0.93 15.10
N ILE A 479 8.86 -0.74 13.80
CA ILE A 479 7.93 -1.15 12.75
C ILE A 479 7.57 -2.64 12.87
N LYS A 480 8.48 -3.49 13.37
CA LYS A 480 8.22 -4.92 13.60
C LYS A 480 7.05 -5.16 14.57
N ASN A 481 6.80 -4.23 15.49
CA ASN A 481 5.65 -4.32 16.41
C ASN A 481 4.33 -3.86 15.75
N LEU A 482 4.40 -3.19 14.60
CA LEU A 482 3.25 -2.67 13.88
C LEU A 482 2.81 -3.58 12.73
N LEU A 483 3.75 -4.29 12.11
CA LEU A 483 3.46 -5.16 10.96
C LEU A 483 2.84 -6.48 11.40
N PHE A 484 1.81 -6.91 10.68
CA PHE A 484 1.10 -8.16 10.97
C PHE A 484 2.05 -9.37 11.05
N GLN A 485 3.04 -9.45 10.16
CA GLN A 485 3.93 -10.60 10.03
C GLN A 485 4.89 -10.78 11.21
N THR A 486 5.15 -9.72 11.96
CA THR A 486 6.19 -9.68 12.99
C THR A 486 5.66 -9.29 14.37
N ARG A 487 4.47 -8.71 14.46
CA ARG A 487 3.87 -8.30 15.73
C ARG A 487 3.48 -9.51 16.57
N ASN A 488 3.61 -9.37 17.89
CA ASN A 488 3.23 -10.41 18.82
C ASN A 488 1.69 -10.47 18.97
N ASN A 489 1.08 -11.57 18.52
CA ASN A 489 -0.36 -11.78 18.63
C ASN A 489 -0.80 -12.44 19.96
N ASN A 490 0.15 -12.84 20.82
CA ASN A 490 -0.13 -13.59 22.06
C ASN A 490 -0.28 -12.71 23.31
N SER A 491 -0.48 -11.41 23.12
CA SER A 491 -0.65 -10.45 24.23
C SER A 491 -1.96 -10.72 24.97
N THR A 492 -1.91 -10.90 26.28
CA THR A 492 -3.11 -10.97 27.12
C THR A 492 -3.78 -9.59 27.14
N VAL A 493 -4.99 -9.50 26.59
CA VAL A 493 -5.74 -8.24 26.51
C VAL A 493 -6.59 -8.08 27.76
N ALA A 494 -6.47 -6.93 28.43
CA ALA A 494 -7.31 -6.63 29.59
C ALA A 494 -8.80 -6.57 29.19
N PRO A 495 -9.74 -6.82 30.11
CA PRO A 495 -11.17 -6.66 29.82
C PRO A 495 -11.48 -5.25 29.33
N GLN A 496 -12.37 -5.13 28.33
CA GLN A 496 -12.77 -3.83 27.80
C GLN A 496 -13.47 -3.00 28.90
N PRO A 497 -13.04 -1.75 29.15
CA PRO A 497 -13.71 -0.89 30.12
C PRO A 497 -15.08 -0.46 29.60
N SER A 498 -16.00 -0.18 30.52
CA SER A 498 -17.33 0.33 30.19
C SER A 498 -17.23 1.74 29.61
N VAL A 499 -17.77 1.96 28.41
CA VAL A 499 -17.81 3.30 27.83
C VAL A 499 -18.97 4.06 28.46
N LYS A 500 -18.67 5.07 29.30
CA LYS A 500 -19.69 5.96 29.87
C LYS A 500 -20.50 6.57 28.73
N THR A 501 -21.79 6.29 28.71
CA THR A 501 -22.71 6.91 27.76
C THR A 501 -22.72 8.40 28.06
N PHE A 502 -22.43 9.22 27.04
CA PHE A 502 -22.51 10.67 27.16
C PHE A 502 -23.97 11.04 27.45
N LYS A 503 -24.34 11.16 28.72
CA LYS A 503 -25.57 11.85 29.11
C LYS A 503 -25.40 13.28 28.66
N ARG A 504 -26.40 13.79 27.95
CA ARG A 504 -26.44 15.10 27.30
C ARG A 504 -26.63 16.23 28.33
N ASP A 505 -26.12 16.03 29.56
CA ASP A 505 -26.53 16.79 30.74
C ASP A 505 -25.43 17.75 31.23
N LEU A 506 -24.19 17.67 30.75
CA LEU A 506 -23.13 18.59 31.20
C LEU A 506 -23.38 20.06 30.87
N LEU A 507 -24.13 20.38 29.80
CA LEU A 507 -24.50 21.77 29.52
C LEU A 507 -25.68 22.23 30.39
N LYS A 508 -26.51 21.29 30.85
CA LYS A 508 -27.67 21.54 31.70
C LYS A 508 -27.23 21.69 33.16
N ASP A 509 -26.35 20.81 33.62
CA ASP A 509 -25.74 20.85 34.95
C ASP A 509 -24.88 22.11 35.14
N TRP A 510 -24.21 22.60 34.08
CA TRP A 510 -23.44 23.86 34.16
C TRP A 510 -24.33 25.10 34.14
N LEU A 511 -25.48 25.06 33.45
CA LEU A 511 -26.48 26.13 33.49
C LEU A 511 -27.25 26.15 34.82
N ASP A 512 -27.54 24.98 35.38
CA ASP A 512 -28.28 24.84 36.65
C ASP A 512 -27.41 25.20 37.86
N LEU A 513 -26.08 25.01 37.81
CA LEU A 513 -25.15 25.47 38.85
C LEU A 513 -24.85 26.98 38.84
N TYR A 514 -25.19 27.68 37.76
CA TYR A 514 -24.92 29.12 37.60
C TYR A 514 -26.19 29.99 37.67
N LEU A 515 -27.37 29.36 37.64
CA LEU A 515 -28.68 30.00 37.81
C LEU A 515 -29.28 29.76 39.22
N MET A 516 -28.52 29.13 40.13
CA MET A 516 -28.73 29.16 41.59
C MET A 516 -27.70 30.08 42.22
#